data_AF-A0A6A4FQ65-F1
#
_entry.id   AF-A0A6A4FQ65-F1
#
_cell.length_a   1.000
_cell.length_b   1.000
_cell.length_c   1.000
_cell.angle_alpha   90.00
_cell.angle_beta   90.00
_cell.angle_gamma   90.00
#
_symmetry.space_group_name_H-M   'P 1'
#
loop_
_entity.id
_entity.type
_entity.pdbx_description
1 polymer ?
#
loop_
_entity_poly.entity_id
_entity_poly.type
_entity_poly.pdbx_seq_one_letter_code
_entity_poly.pdbx_strand_id
1 'polypeptide(L)'
;MKSNTCTKRQWLTIQQKCDIIDEHERCPVLTLAQLAHWALQTLKLSHPPADATIFRMLRDAATIRKKPQFAVTPKGRALRVRCPELEEQLAAFIISCQRQYACL
;
A
#
# COMPACT_ATOMS: atom_id res chain seq x y z
N MET A 1 -17.39 -27.85 10.40
CA MET A 1 -17.75 -27.13 9.15
C MET A 1 -16.49 -26.45 8.63
N LYS A 2 -15.88 -26.95 7.54
CA LYS A 2 -14.67 -26.36 6.95
C LYS A 2 -15.11 -25.42 5.83
N SER A 3 -15.08 -24.13 6.08
CA SER A 3 -15.39 -23.10 5.10
C SER A 3 -14.30 -23.10 4.03
N ASN A 4 -14.55 -23.79 2.91
CA ASN A 4 -13.71 -23.77 1.72
C ASN A 4 -13.79 -22.38 1.08
N THR A 5 -13.02 -21.42 1.58
CA THR A 5 -12.81 -20.16 0.89
C THR A 5 -11.60 -20.33 -0.02
N CYS A 6 -11.84 -20.32 -1.33
CA CYS A 6 -10.78 -20.16 -2.33
C CYS A 6 -10.19 -18.77 -2.12
N THR A 7 -9.22 -18.65 -1.21
CA THR A 7 -8.51 -17.40 -0.93
C THR A 7 -7.65 -17.07 -2.13
N LYS A 8 -8.24 -16.39 -3.12
CA LYS A 8 -7.49 -15.68 -4.15
C LYS A 8 -6.54 -14.76 -3.38
N ARG A 9 -5.23 -14.99 -3.49
CA ARG A 9 -4.21 -14.16 -2.82
C ARG A 9 -4.40 -12.71 -3.29
N GLN A 10 -4.98 -11.88 -2.43
CA GLN A 10 -5.14 -10.46 -2.69
C GLN A 10 -3.76 -9.80 -2.58
N TRP A 11 -3.39 -9.04 -3.60
CA TRP A 11 -2.16 -8.27 -3.59
C TRP A 11 -2.41 -6.96 -2.83
N LEU A 12 -1.60 -6.70 -1.82
CA LEU A 12 -1.63 -5.45 -1.07
C LEU A 12 -0.78 -4.40 -1.77
N THR A 13 -1.31 -3.18 -1.88
CA THR A 13 -0.57 -2.02 -2.39
C THR A 13 0.60 -1.68 -1.47
N ILE A 14 1.55 -0.88 -1.96
CA ILE A 14 2.64 -0.38 -1.11
C ILE A 14 2.07 0.46 0.03
N GLN A 15 1.08 1.31 -0.26
CA GLN A 15 0.40 2.12 0.75
C GLN A 15 -0.21 1.27 1.87
N GLN A 16 -1.01 0.27 1.51
CA GLN A 16 -1.64 -0.63 2.49
C GLN A 16 -0.60 -1.35 3.37
N LYS A 17 0.58 -1.67 2.82
CA LYS A 17 1.66 -2.26 3.61
C LYS A 17 2.28 -1.25 4.58
N CYS A 18 2.48 -0.01 4.13
CA CYS A 18 2.96 1.07 5.00
C CYS A 18 1.97 1.33 6.14
N ASP A 19 0.66 1.41 5.85
CA ASP A 19 -0.37 1.65 6.86
C ASP A 19 -0.34 0.57 7.97
N ILE A 20 -0.12 -0.69 7.60
CA ILE A 20 0.01 -1.81 8.56
C ILE A 20 1.30 -1.68 9.39
N ILE A 21 2.41 -1.27 8.77
CA ILE A 21 3.67 -1.05 9.49
C ILE A 21 3.51 0.11 10.49
N ASP A 22 2.86 1.19 10.08
CA ASP A 22 2.61 2.37 10.92
C ASP A 22 1.70 2.02 12.10
N GLU A 23 0.70 1.16 11.89
CA GLU A 23 -0.15 0.62 12.96
C GLU A 23 0.66 -0.19 13.99
N HIS A 24 1.53 -1.08 13.53
CA HIS A 24 2.39 -1.85 14.42
C HIS A 24 3.39 -0.97 15.18
N GLU A 25 3.97 0.04 14.54
CA GLU A 25 4.86 0.99 15.21
C GLU A 25 4.14 1.83 16.27
N ARG A 26 2.88 2.20 16.02
CA ARG A 26 2.06 2.94 16.97
C ARG A 26 1.61 2.06 18.15
N CYS A 27 1.31 0.79 17.88
CA CYS A 27 0.78 -0.16 18.86
C CYS A 27 1.52 -1.51 18.78
N PRO A 28 2.78 -1.61 19.27
CA PRO A 28 3.60 -2.81 19.12
C PRO A 28 3.12 -4.01 19.97
N VAL A 29 2.14 -3.79 20.85
CA VAL A 29 1.51 -4.83 21.67
C VAL A 29 0.54 -5.68 20.84
N LEU A 30 0.07 -5.17 19.69
CA LEU A 30 -0.85 -5.89 18.83
C LEU A 30 -0.18 -7.14 18.25
N THR A 31 -0.87 -8.28 18.40
CA THR A 31 -0.46 -9.53 17.77
C THR A 31 -0.62 -9.48 16.25
N LEU A 32 0.07 -10.36 15.53
CA LEU A 32 -0.04 -10.45 14.07
C LEU A 32 -1.48 -10.68 13.59
N ALA A 33 -2.24 -11.51 14.30
CA ALA A 33 -3.64 -11.77 14.01
C ALA A 33 -4.53 -10.54 14.24
N GLN A 34 -4.26 -9.75 15.29
CA GLN A 34 -4.96 -8.49 15.54
C GLN A 34 -4.65 -7.45 14.48
N LEU A 35 -3.39 -7.33 14.04
CA LEU A 35 -3.02 -6.47 12.92
C LEU A 35 -3.67 -6.90 11.60
N ALA A 36 -3.77 -8.21 11.34
CA ALA A 36 -4.48 -8.72 10.18
C ALA A 36 -5.98 -8.37 10.22
N HIS A 37 -6.60 -8.48 11.39
CA HIS A 37 -8.00 -8.10 11.56
C HIS A 37 -8.21 -6.59 11.43
N TRP A 38 -7.32 -5.79 12.00
CA TRP A 38 -7.32 -4.34 11.81
C TRP A 38 -7.20 -3.97 10.33
N ALA A 39 -6.25 -4.60 9.61
CA ALA A 39 -6.06 -4.36 8.18
C ALA A 39 -7.30 -4.70 7.35
N LEU A 40 -8.01 -5.78 7.72
CA LEU A 40 -9.27 -6.17 7.08
C LEU A 40 -10.33 -5.06 7.20
N GLN A 41 -10.52 -4.53 8.41
CA GLN A 41 -11.56 -3.53 8.70
C GLN A 41 -11.20 -2.15 8.14
N THR A 42 -9.98 -1.69 8.42
CA THR A 42 -9.53 -0.33 8.09
C THR A 42 -9.25 -0.17 6.60
N LEU A 43 -8.61 -1.16 5.98
CA LEU A 43 -8.19 -1.10 4.57
C LEU A 43 -9.20 -1.74 3.61
N LYS A 44 -10.37 -2.14 4.12
CA LYS A 44 -11.48 -2.76 3.37
C LYS A 44 -11.01 -3.92 2.47
N LEU A 45 -10.16 -4.79 3.03
CA LEU A 45 -9.66 -5.96 2.31
C LEU A 45 -10.76 -7.00 2.15
N SER A 46 -10.65 -7.87 1.14
CA SER A 46 -11.62 -8.96 0.98
C SER A 46 -11.42 -10.07 2.01
N HIS A 47 -10.17 -10.25 2.46
CA HIS A 47 -9.76 -11.27 3.40
C HIS A 47 -8.65 -10.75 4.31
N PRO A 48 -8.57 -11.21 5.56
CA PRO A 48 -7.46 -10.86 6.44
C PRO A 48 -6.16 -11.40 5.84
N PRO A 49 -5.07 -10.61 5.83
CA PRO A 49 -3.76 -11.11 5.45
C PRO A 49 -3.30 -12.20 6.42
N ALA A 50 -2.59 -13.21 5.92
CA ALA A 50 -2.04 -14.26 6.77
C ALA A 50 -0.95 -13.69 7.71
N ASP A 51 -0.81 -14.25 8.91
CA ASP A 51 0.19 -13.82 9.90
C ASP A 51 1.62 -13.82 9.32
N ALA A 52 1.98 -14.84 8.54
CA ALA A 52 3.26 -14.91 7.84
C ALA A 52 3.49 -13.74 6.87
N THR A 53 2.41 -13.21 6.28
CA THR A 53 2.45 -12.04 5.39
C THR A 53 2.69 -10.77 6.19
N ILE A 54 2.00 -10.59 7.32
CA ILE A 54 2.20 -9.45 8.23
C ILE A 54 3.63 -9.47 8.78
N PHE A 55 4.07 -10.63 9.28
CA PHE A 55 5.44 -10.80 9.76
C PHE A 55 6.48 -10.40 8.70
N ARG A 56 6.29 -10.83 7.45
CA ARG A 56 7.20 -10.46 6.35
C ARG A 56 7.18 -8.95 6.07
N MET A 57 6.01 -8.29 6.15
CA MET A 57 5.94 -6.83 6.00
C MET A 57 6.70 -6.10 7.09
N LEU A 58 6.53 -6.53 8.35
CA LEU A 58 7.22 -5.93 9.48
C LEU A 58 8.73 -6.15 9.39
N ARG A 59 9.17 -7.36 9.00
CA ARG A 59 10.59 -7.67 8.78
C ARG A 59 11.19 -6.82 7.65
N ASP A 60 10.47 -6.65 6.56
CA ASP A 60 10.94 -5.91 5.37
C ASP A 60 10.54 -4.42 5.39
N ALA A 61 10.15 -3.88 6.55
CA ALA A 61 9.52 -2.57 6.67
C ALA A 61 10.33 -1.44 6.01
N ALA A 62 11.64 -1.38 6.29
CA ALA A 62 12.54 -0.39 5.70
C ALA A 62 12.60 -0.47 4.16
N THR A 63 12.53 -1.68 3.60
CA THR A 63 12.53 -1.92 2.16
C THR A 63 11.20 -1.54 1.53
N ILE A 64 10.09 -1.77 2.25
CA ILE A 64 8.74 -1.40 1.79
C ILE A 64 8.59 0.12 1.76
N ARG A 65 9.03 0.84 2.80
CA ARG A 65 8.96 2.31 2.88
C ARG A 65 9.77 3.03 1.81
N LYS A 66 10.87 2.44 1.34
CA LYS A 66 11.68 2.99 0.23
C LYS A 66 10.99 2.89 -1.14
N LYS A 67 9.91 2.11 -1.27
CA LYS A 67 9.20 1.97 -2.54
C LYS A 67 8.29 3.18 -2.76
N PRO A 68 8.23 3.73 -3.99
CA PRO A 68 7.33 4.83 -4.27
C PRO A 68 5.88 4.38 -4.11
N GLN A 69 5.09 5.18 -3.38
CA GLN A 69 3.68 4.90 -3.09
C GLN A 69 2.81 5.06 -4.34
N PHE A 70 3.13 6.10 -5.13
CA PHE A 70 2.53 6.41 -6.42
C PHE A 70 3.42 5.82 -7.52
N ALA A 71 2.84 5.24 -8.57
CA ALA A 71 3.53 4.53 -9.65
C ALA A 71 3.90 3.05 -9.43
N VAL A 72 3.29 2.37 -8.44
CA VAL A 72 3.49 0.93 -8.24
C VAL A 72 2.15 0.20 -8.19
N THR A 73 1.97 -0.78 -9.09
CA THR A 73 0.81 -1.67 -9.07
C THR A 73 0.72 -2.45 -7.74
N PRO A 74 -0.44 -3.00 -7.34
CA PRO A 74 -0.53 -3.87 -6.16
C PRO A 74 0.49 -5.03 -6.14
N LYS A 75 0.95 -5.46 -7.32
CA LYS A 75 2.02 -6.48 -7.48
C LYS A 75 3.44 -5.96 -7.26
N GLY A 76 3.63 -4.69 -6.93
CA GLY A 76 4.96 -4.11 -6.75
C GLY A 76 5.67 -3.74 -8.06
N ARG A 77 4.99 -3.81 -9.21
CA ARG A 77 5.58 -3.43 -10.51
C ARG A 77 5.43 -1.94 -10.73
N ALA A 78 6.52 -1.28 -11.12
CA ALA A 78 6.47 0.09 -11.62
C ALA A 78 5.48 0.17 -12.79
N LEU A 79 4.62 1.19 -12.79
CA LEU A 79 3.79 1.49 -13.94
C LEU A 79 4.71 1.86 -15.10
N ARG A 80 4.76 1.00 -16.12
CA ARG A 80 5.44 1.32 -17.38
C ARG A 80 4.54 2.25 -18.17
N VAL A 81 4.86 3.54 -18.13
CA VAL A 81 4.25 4.54 -19.00
C VAL A 81 4.86 4.41 -20.40
N ARG A 82 4.04 4.63 -21.44
CA ARG A 82 4.51 4.50 -22.84
C ARG A 82 5.44 5.64 -23.25
N CYS A 83 5.23 6.84 -22.68
CA CYS A 83 6.02 8.03 -22.96
C CYS A 83 6.35 8.73 -21.62
N PRO A 84 7.53 8.48 -21.03
CA PRO A 84 7.94 9.11 -19.77
C PRO A 84 8.01 10.64 -19.86
N GLU A 85 8.44 11.16 -21.00
CA GLU A 85 8.61 12.60 -21.24
C GLU A 85 7.27 13.34 -21.20
N LEU A 86 6.20 12.72 -21.70
CA LEU A 86 4.85 13.27 -21.60
C LEU A 86 4.36 13.35 -20.14
N GLU A 87 4.62 12.31 -19.35
CA GLU A 87 4.24 12.29 -17.93
C GLU A 87 4.97 13.37 -17.13
N GLU A 88 6.24 13.61 -17.44
CA GLU A 88 7.03 14.69 -16.84
C GLU A 88 6.47 16.07 -17.21
N GLN A 89 6.17 16.30 -18.48
CA GLN A 89 5.54 17.56 -18.94
C GLN A 89 4.17 17.78 -18.31
N LEU A 90 3.35 16.73 -18.19
CA LEU A 90 2.05 16.80 -17.53
C LEU A 90 2.18 17.10 -16.03
N ALA A 91 3.13 16.47 -15.33
CA ALA A 91 3.39 16.76 -13.93
C ALA A 91 3.82 18.21 -13.72
N ALA A 92 4.72 18.72 -14.57
CA ALA A 92 5.16 20.12 -14.54
C ALA A 92 3.99 21.09 -14.77
N PHE A 93 3.10 20.77 -15.72
CA PHE A 93 1.89 21.55 -15.98
C PHE A 93 0.89 21.54 -14.81
N ILE A 94 0.66 20.38 -14.18
CA ILE A 94 -0.22 20.31 -13.00
C ILE A 94 0.33 21.17 -11.86
N ILE A 95 1.64 21.11 -11.61
CA ILE A 95 2.29 21.93 -10.58
C ILE A 95 2.18 23.42 -10.92
N SER A 96 2.34 23.81 -12.18
CA SER A 96 2.17 25.22 -12.58
C SER A 96 0.73 25.70 -12.39
N CYS A 97 -0.26 24.89 -12.78
CA CYS A 97 -1.67 25.18 -12.52
C CYS A 97 -1.95 25.28 -11.02
N GLN A 98 -1.49 24.33 -10.20
CA GLN A 98 -1.67 24.38 -8.76
C GLN A 98 -1.06 25.66 -8.16
N ARG A 99 0.13 26.07 -8.60
CA ARG A 99 0.73 27.35 -8.15
C ARG A 99 -0.08 28.57 -8.59
N GLN A 100 -0.66 28.54 -9.78
CA GLN A 100 -1.46 29.64 -10.31
C GLN A 100 -2.86 29.74 -9.66
N TYR A 101 -3.44 28.61 -9.24
CA TYR A 101 -4.82 28.54 -8.73
C TYR A 101 -4.92 28.17 -7.24
N ALA A 102 -3.82 27.98 -6.51
CA ALA A 102 -3.82 27.71 -5.06
C ALA A 102 -4.12 28.94 -4.18
N CYS A 103 -4.48 30.07 -4.80
CA CYS A 103 -4.96 31.27 -4.10
C CYS A 103 -6.38 31.62 -4.57
N LEU A 104 -7.37 30.78 -4.24
CA LEU A 104 -8.79 31.14 -4.17
C LEU A 104 -9.44 30.46 -2.96
#